data_AF-A0A139N2J1-F1
#
_entry.id   AF-A0A139N2J1-F1
#
_cell.length_a   1.000
_cell.length_b   1.000
_cell.length_c   1.000
_cell.angle_alpha   90.00
_cell.angle_beta   90.00
_cell.angle_gamma   90.00
#
_symmetry.space_group_name_H-M   'P 1'
#
loop_
_entity.id
_entity.type
_entity.pdbx_description
1 polymer ?
#
loop_
_entity_poly.entity_id
_entity_poly.type
_entity_poly.pdbx_seq_one_letter_code
_entity_poly.pdbx_strand_id
1 'polypeptide(L)'
;MSYSVLRNGKVIMSNFSSQQEAQKYVDKQCEGFFGIDEAKKREYEIRDDGGCYLTTATVDFMGLADDCEELTILRKFRDTYLQLSIQGKKDIEHYYSVAPKIVAAINHSESKNKILNDLYNNLILGCIKLIKSGNLDGAYKKYKDYTLTLEKKILDK
;
A
#
# COMPACT_ATOMS: atom_id res chain seq x y z
N MET A 1 1.61 4.86 -9.32
CA MET A 1 1.58 3.44 -8.90
C MET A 1 2.80 3.22 -8.05
N SER A 2 2.74 2.31 -7.08
CA SER A 2 3.91 1.98 -6.27
C SER A 2 4.29 0.56 -6.54
N TYR A 3 5.59 0.34 -6.66
CA TYR A 3 6.12 -0.97 -6.92
C TYR A 3 6.97 -1.42 -5.74
N SER A 4 6.92 -2.72 -5.47
CA SER A 4 7.79 -3.41 -4.54
C SER A 4 8.59 -4.46 -5.26
N VAL A 5 9.83 -4.61 -4.85
CA VAL A 5 10.72 -5.66 -5.28
C VAL A 5 10.71 -6.75 -4.21
N LEU A 6 10.38 -7.96 -4.63
CA LEU A 6 10.44 -9.16 -3.82
C LEU A 6 11.66 -9.97 -4.24
N ARG A 7 12.24 -10.72 -3.30
CA ARG A 7 13.22 -11.77 -3.57
C ARG A 7 12.76 -13.05 -2.91
N ASN A 8 12.64 -14.13 -3.68
CA ASN A 8 12.13 -15.42 -3.20
C ASN A 8 10.81 -15.27 -2.42
N GLY A 9 9.89 -14.45 -2.95
CA GLY A 9 8.57 -14.20 -2.35
C GLY A 9 8.55 -13.25 -1.14
N LYS A 10 9.69 -12.69 -0.70
CA LYS A 10 9.74 -11.71 0.40
C LYS A 10 10.02 -10.31 -0.12
N VAL A 11 9.24 -9.32 0.30
CA VAL A 11 9.47 -7.90 -0.03
C VAL A 11 10.82 -7.46 0.55
N ILE A 12 11.74 -7.02 -0.31
CA ILE A 12 13.07 -6.52 0.07
C ILE A 12 13.21 -5.01 -0.10
N MET A 13 12.42 -4.41 -0.98
CA MET A 13 12.37 -2.98 -1.20
C MET A 13 10.97 -2.60 -1.69
N SER A 14 10.44 -1.46 -1.26
CA SER A 14 9.11 -0.99 -1.63
C SER A 14 9.13 0.51 -1.95
N ASN A 15 7.98 1.05 -2.35
CA ASN A 15 7.76 2.48 -2.61
C ASN A 15 8.48 3.03 -3.86
N PHE A 16 8.73 2.20 -4.87
CA PHE A 16 9.20 2.71 -6.16
C PHE A 16 8.09 3.46 -6.88
N SER A 17 8.39 4.65 -7.42
CA SER A 17 7.38 5.49 -8.08
C SER A 17 7.01 4.98 -9.48
N SER A 18 7.86 4.13 -10.07
CA SER A 18 7.65 3.51 -11.38
C SER A 18 8.25 2.11 -11.47
N GLN A 19 7.71 1.28 -12.36
CA GLN A 19 8.24 -0.06 -12.64
C GLN A 19 9.68 0.01 -13.16
N GLN A 20 10.03 1.05 -13.91
CA GLN A 20 11.40 1.25 -14.43
C GLN A 20 12.40 1.52 -13.30
N GLU A 21 12.02 2.28 -12.27
CA GLU A 21 12.87 2.48 -11.09
C GLU A 21 13.09 1.18 -10.32
N ALA A 22 12.02 0.41 -10.11
CA ALA A 22 12.11 -0.92 -9.50
C ALA A 22 13.01 -1.85 -10.33
N GLN A 23 12.91 -1.80 -11.66
CA GLN A 23 13.75 -2.60 -12.56
C GLN A 23 15.22 -2.21 -12.47
N LYS A 24 15.53 -0.90 -12.48
CA LYS A 24 16.90 -0.41 -12.28
C LYS A 24 17.50 -0.86 -10.94
N TYR A 25 16.69 -0.89 -9.89
CA TYR A 25 17.12 -1.43 -8.60
C TYR A 25 17.48 -2.91 -8.72
N VAL A 26 16.62 -3.74 -9.31
CA VAL A 26 16.89 -5.18 -9.53
C VAL A 26 18.15 -5.39 -10.37
N ASP A 27 18.28 -4.66 -11.48
CA ASP A 27 19.43 -4.77 -12.39
C ASP A 27 20.74 -4.45 -11.65
N LYS A 28 20.75 -3.40 -10.81
CA LYS A 28 21.89 -3.05 -9.96
C LYS A 28 22.23 -4.14 -8.92
N GLN A 29 21.24 -4.84 -8.37
CA GLN A 29 21.48 -5.96 -7.45
C GLN A 29 22.06 -7.20 -8.17
N CYS A 30 21.80 -7.32 -9.47
CA CYS A 30 22.23 -8.44 -10.31
C CYS A 30 23.46 -8.11 -11.15
N GLU A 31 24.01 -6.91 -11.04
CA GLU A 31 25.21 -6.50 -11.77
C GLU A 31 26.45 -7.27 -11.30
N GLY A 32 27.18 -7.84 -12.25
CA GLY A 32 28.43 -8.54 -12.05
C GLY A 32 29.49 -8.06 -13.04
N PHE A 33 30.68 -8.69 -12.98
CA PHE A 33 31.85 -8.26 -13.74
C PHE A 33 31.67 -8.27 -15.28
N PHE A 34 30.77 -9.11 -15.80
CA PHE A 34 30.46 -9.23 -17.22
C PHE A 34 29.07 -8.69 -17.62
N GLY A 35 28.40 -7.92 -16.74
CA GLY A 35 27.04 -7.43 -16.95
C GLY A 35 26.03 -8.05 -15.97
N ILE A 36 24.75 -8.03 -16.33
CA ILE A 36 23.66 -8.49 -15.45
C ILE A 36 23.61 -10.03 -15.40
N ASP A 37 23.62 -10.58 -14.20
CA ASP A 37 23.38 -12.00 -13.94
C ASP A 37 21.89 -12.33 -14.05
N GLU A 38 21.49 -12.85 -15.22
CA GLU A 38 20.12 -13.28 -15.52
C GLU A 38 19.66 -14.50 -14.70
N ALA A 39 20.57 -15.31 -14.15
CA ALA A 39 20.19 -16.38 -13.23
C ALA A 39 19.77 -15.79 -11.88
N LYS A 40 20.54 -14.83 -11.36
CA LYS A 40 20.23 -14.12 -10.11
C LYS A 40 18.96 -13.25 -10.25
N LYS A 41 18.75 -12.62 -11.41
CA LYS A 41 17.58 -11.78 -11.69
C LYS A 41 16.25 -12.53 -11.58
N ARG A 42 16.23 -13.84 -11.89
CA ARG A 42 15.04 -14.69 -11.77
C ARG A 42 14.55 -14.91 -10.34
N GLU A 43 15.37 -14.62 -9.33
CA GLU A 43 14.94 -14.64 -7.92
C GLU A 43 14.10 -13.43 -7.53
N TYR A 44 14.06 -12.39 -8.38
CA TYR A 44 13.42 -11.12 -8.09
C TYR A 44 12.09 -10.99 -8.83
N GLU A 45 11.12 -10.38 -8.17
CA GLU A 45 9.80 -10.06 -8.73
C GLU A 45 9.48 -8.60 -8.45
N ILE A 46 8.97 -7.89 -9.46
CA ILE A 46 8.43 -6.54 -9.29
C ILE A 46 6.92 -6.66 -9.22
N ARG A 47 6.36 -6.35 -8.06
CA ARG A 47 4.92 -6.31 -7.84
C ARG A 47 4.44 -4.88 -7.91
N ASP A 48 3.34 -4.64 -8.63
CA ASP A 48 2.58 -3.40 -8.45
C ASP A 48 1.77 -3.55 -7.16
N ASP A 49 2.14 -2.76 -6.16
CA ASP A 49 1.51 -2.75 -4.85
C ASP A 49 0.12 -2.13 -4.93
N GLY A 50 -0.17 -1.49 -6.07
CA GLY A 50 -1.37 -0.71 -6.28
C GLY A 50 -1.60 0.24 -5.12
N GLY A 51 -0.56 0.75 -4.46
CA GLY A 51 -0.65 1.81 -3.45
C GLY A 51 -1.54 1.62 -2.23
N CYS A 52 -1.96 0.40 -1.89
CA CYS A 52 -3.06 0.16 -0.96
C CYS A 52 -2.67 -0.73 0.23
N TYR A 53 -1.50 -0.55 0.84
CA TYR A 53 -0.98 -1.46 1.88
C TYR A 53 -1.97 -1.78 3.01
N LEU A 54 -2.63 -0.75 3.58
CA LEU A 54 -3.61 -0.95 4.64
C LEU A 54 -4.84 -1.72 4.14
N THR A 55 -5.26 -1.41 2.91
CA THR A 55 -6.45 -1.99 2.30
C THR A 55 -6.22 -3.45 1.92
N THR A 56 -5.09 -3.75 1.26
CA THR A 56 -4.63 -5.09 0.93
C THR A 56 -4.44 -5.94 2.19
N ALA A 57 -3.72 -5.44 3.20
CA ALA A 57 -3.53 -6.20 4.45
C ALA A 57 -4.87 -6.52 5.16
N THR A 58 -5.87 -5.68 4.98
CA THR A 58 -7.18 -5.86 5.60
C THR A 58 -8.07 -6.81 4.82
N VAL A 59 -8.13 -6.70 3.49
CA VAL A 59 -8.95 -7.60 2.68
C VAL A 59 -8.35 -9.02 2.63
N ASP A 60 -7.02 -9.15 2.63
CA ASP A 60 -6.32 -10.43 2.76
C ASP A 60 -6.71 -11.10 4.08
N PHE A 61 -6.79 -10.33 5.16
CA PHE A 61 -7.22 -10.82 6.47
C PHE A 61 -8.69 -11.23 6.49
N MET A 62 -9.55 -10.53 5.76
CA MET A 62 -10.97 -10.89 5.61
C MET A 62 -11.18 -12.10 4.68
N GLY A 63 -10.13 -12.60 4.03
CA GLY A 63 -10.24 -13.68 3.04
C GLY A 63 -10.97 -13.26 1.77
N LEU A 64 -11.01 -11.96 1.48
CA LEU A 64 -11.61 -11.42 0.26
C LEU A 64 -10.61 -11.50 -0.89
N ALA A 65 -11.12 -11.64 -2.11
CA ALA A 65 -10.29 -11.60 -3.31
C ALA A 65 -9.72 -10.19 -3.54
N ASP A 66 -8.53 -10.10 -4.15
CA ASP A 66 -7.85 -8.81 -4.41
C ASP A 66 -8.62 -7.93 -5.43
N ASP A 67 -9.55 -8.51 -6.17
CA ASP A 67 -10.46 -7.83 -7.09
C ASP A 67 -11.84 -7.51 -6.49
N CYS A 68 -11.98 -7.58 -5.16
CA CYS A 68 -13.23 -7.24 -4.50
C CYS A 68 -13.69 -5.81 -4.84
N GLU A 69 -15.01 -5.60 -4.79
CA GLU A 69 -15.63 -4.32 -5.14
C GLU A 69 -15.01 -3.17 -4.32
N GLU A 70 -14.75 -3.44 -3.04
CA GLU A 70 -14.18 -2.50 -2.09
C GLU A 70 -12.80 -2.00 -2.50
N LEU A 71 -11.89 -2.92 -2.83
CA LEU A 71 -10.56 -2.58 -3.31
C LEU A 71 -10.64 -1.87 -4.66
N THR A 72 -11.49 -2.33 -5.55
CA THR A 72 -11.65 -1.74 -6.88
C THR A 72 -12.10 -0.27 -6.78
N ILE A 73 -13.07 0.02 -5.91
CA ILE A 73 -13.54 1.40 -5.66
C ILE A 73 -12.44 2.27 -5.06
N LEU A 74 -11.72 1.77 -4.05
CA LEU A 74 -10.67 2.53 -3.37
C LEU A 74 -9.45 2.78 -4.26
N ARG A 75 -9.04 1.78 -5.06
CA ARG A 75 -7.97 1.91 -6.06
C ARG A 75 -8.34 2.95 -7.11
N LYS A 76 -9.55 2.86 -7.67
CA LYS A 76 -10.06 3.85 -8.64
C LYS A 76 -10.09 5.26 -8.03
N PHE A 77 -10.61 5.40 -6.81
CA PHE A 77 -10.63 6.68 -6.10
C PHE A 77 -9.23 7.28 -5.95
N ARG A 78 -8.25 6.47 -5.56
CA ARG A 78 -6.85 6.93 -5.47
C ARG A 78 -6.33 7.39 -6.82
N ASP A 79 -6.47 6.58 -7.84
CA ASP A 79 -5.87 6.86 -9.15
C ASP A 79 -6.52 8.06 -9.83
N THR A 80 -7.82 8.30 -9.60
CA THR A 80 -8.54 9.42 -10.24
C THR A 80 -8.55 10.70 -9.43
N TYR A 81 -8.61 10.64 -8.09
CA TYR A 81 -8.84 11.83 -7.26
C TYR A 81 -7.58 12.33 -6.56
N LEU A 82 -6.84 11.42 -5.94
CA LEU A 82 -5.69 11.74 -5.10
C LEU A 82 -4.48 12.20 -5.93
N GLN A 83 -4.31 11.70 -7.16
CA GLN A 83 -3.19 12.08 -8.03
C GLN A 83 -3.31 13.49 -8.63
N LEU A 84 -4.51 14.07 -8.67
CA LEU A 84 -4.77 15.35 -9.34
C LEU A 84 -4.42 16.58 -8.49
N SER A 85 -4.15 16.40 -7.19
CA SER A 85 -3.83 17.50 -6.26
C SER A 85 -2.37 17.47 -5.80
N ILE A 86 -1.72 18.64 -5.76
CA ILE A 86 -0.36 18.82 -5.22
C ILE A 86 -0.28 18.38 -3.75
N GLN A 87 -1.30 18.71 -2.95
CA GLN A 87 -1.38 18.29 -1.56
C GLN A 87 -1.65 16.79 -1.43
N GLY A 88 -2.46 16.23 -2.34
CA GLY A 88 -2.72 14.79 -2.44
C GLY A 88 -1.43 14.00 -2.64
N LYS A 89 -0.53 14.47 -3.50
CA LYS A 89 0.78 13.81 -3.74
C LYS A 89 1.65 13.73 -2.49
N LYS A 90 1.77 14.82 -1.71
CA LYS A 90 2.54 14.81 -0.45
C LYS A 90 1.95 13.85 0.59
N ASP A 91 0.64 13.86 0.74
CA ASP A 91 -0.03 12.98 1.69
C ASP A 91 0.06 11.51 1.27
N ILE A 92 0.05 11.25 -0.03
CA ILE A 92 0.31 9.93 -0.61
C ILE A 92 1.74 9.48 -0.30
N GLU A 93 2.75 10.32 -0.52
CA GLU A 93 4.15 10.01 -0.17
C GLU A 93 4.32 9.67 1.31
N HIS A 94 3.71 10.46 2.20
CA HIS A 94 3.68 10.16 3.64
C HIS A 94 3.04 8.79 3.88
N TYR A 95 1.86 8.54 3.31
CA TYR A 95 1.17 7.25 3.40
C TYR A 95 2.07 6.08 2.96
N TYR A 96 2.77 6.20 1.83
CA TYR A 96 3.70 5.17 1.35
C TYR A 96 4.85 4.90 2.33
N SER A 97 5.32 5.92 3.04
CA SER A 97 6.39 5.77 4.02
C SER A 97 5.94 5.11 5.33
N VAL A 98 4.69 5.31 5.74
CA VAL A 98 4.18 4.88 7.06
C VAL A 98 3.33 3.61 6.99
N ALA A 99 2.55 3.41 5.93
CA ALA A 99 1.60 2.30 5.84
C ALA A 99 2.28 0.92 5.91
N PRO A 100 3.44 0.66 5.26
CA PRO A 100 4.15 -0.61 5.43
C PRO A 100 4.60 -0.87 6.86
N LYS A 101 5.04 0.19 7.58
CA LYS A 101 5.46 0.09 9.00
C LYS A 101 4.27 -0.23 9.90
N ILE A 102 3.13 0.41 9.64
CA ILE A 102 1.87 0.14 10.34
C ILE A 102 1.45 -1.32 10.12
N VAL A 103 1.43 -1.81 8.88
CA VAL A 103 1.08 -3.20 8.56
C VAL A 103 2.02 -4.19 9.26
N ALA A 104 3.33 -3.94 9.25
CA ALA A 104 4.29 -4.76 9.96
C ALA A 104 3.98 -4.80 11.46
N ALA A 105 3.79 -3.65 12.10
CA ALA A 105 3.47 -3.57 13.51
C ALA A 105 2.11 -4.24 13.87
N ILE A 106 1.10 -4.13 13.00
CA ILE A 106 -0.17 -4.86 13.15
C ILE A 106 0.07 -6.37 13.10
N ASN A 107 0.88 -6.85 12.16
CA ASN A 107 1.17 -8.28 12.00
C ASN A 107 1.90 -8.88 13.21
N HIS A 108 2.70 -8.08 13.91
CA HIS A 108 3.39 -8.49 15.14
C HIS A 108 2.55 -8.30 16.41
N SER A 109 1.35 -7.73 16.33
CA SER A 109 0.48 -7.49 17.48
C SER A 109 -0.44 -8.68 17.78
N GLU A 110 -0.56 -9.05 19.05
CA GLU A 110 -1.58 -10.01 19.51
C GLU A 110 -3.02 -9.55 19.22
N SER A 111 -3.22 -8.23 19.08
CA SER A 111 -4.51 -7.63 18.74
C SER A 111 -4.76 -7.50 17.24
N LYS A 112 -3.95 -8.13 16.38
CA LYS A 112 -4.02 -8.06 14.91
C LYS A 112 -5.46 -8.15 14.39
N ASN A 113 -6.19 -9.21 14.77
CA ASN A 113 -7.53 -9.48 14.27
C ASN A 113 -8.53 -8.37 14.59
N LYS A 114 -8.41 -7.77 15.78
CA LYS A 114 -9.26 -6.66 16.19
C LYS A 114 -8.93 -5.40 15.39
N ILE A 115 -7.65 -5.09 15.21
CA ILE A 115 -7.20 -3.90 14.47
C ILE A 115 -7.65 -3.99 13.00
N LEU A 116 -7.49 -5.15 12.36
CA LEU A 116 -7.88 -5.35 10.96
C LEU A 116 -9.41 -5.33 10.78
N ASN A 117 -10.18 -5.89 11.73
CA ASN A 117 -11.63 -5.72 11.76
C ASN A 117 -12.05 -4.26 11.90
N ASP A 118 -11.41 -3.50 12.78
CA ASP A 118 -11.69 -2.08 12.96
C ASP A 118 -11.34 -1.29 11.69
N LEU A 119 -10.26 -1.66 11.00
CA LEU A 119 -9.84 -1.03 9.76
C LEU A 119 -10.86 -1.30 8.64
N TYR A 120 -11.33 -2.54 8.49
CA TYR A 120 -12.36 -2.86 7.50
C TYR A 120 -13.65 -2.07 7.75
N ASN A 121 -14.18 -2.15 8.98
CA ASN A 121 -15.47 -1.55 9.29
C ASN A 121 -15.43 -0.01 9.31
N ASN A 122 -14.39 0.59 9.87
CA ASN A 122 -14.36 2.03 10.11
C ASN A 122 -13.68 2.83 9.00
N LEU A 123 -12.66 2.27 8.37
CA LEU A 123 -11.91 2.92 7.29
C LEU A 123 -12.47 2.52 5.91
N ILE A 124 -12.42 1.23 5.56
CA ILE A 124 -12.78 0.75 4.21
C ILE A 124 -14.24 1.03 3.89
N LEU A 125 -15.18 0.46 4.66
CA LEU A 125 -16.62 0.66 4.40
C LEU A 125 -17.03 2.14 4.49
N GLY A 126 -16.42 2.87 5.42
CA GLY A 126 -16.66 4.29 5.60
C GLY A 126 -16.22 5.15 4.41
N CYS A 127 -15.03 4.89 3.84
CA CYS A 127 -14.57 5.56 2.63
C CYS A 127 -15.42 5.18 1.41
N ILE A 128 -15.80 3.91 1.27
CA ILE A 128 -16.65 3.45 0.16
C ILE A 128 -18.00 4.15 0.19
N LYS A 129 -18.63 4.25 1.37
CA LYS A 129 -19.91 4.96 1.51
C LYS A 129 -19.82 6.41 1.04
N LEU A 130 -18.74 7.11 1.40
CA LEU A 130 -18.50 8.50 0.98
C LEU A 130 -18.22 8.61 -0.52
N ILE A 131 -17.46 7.67 -1.10
CA ILE A 131 -17.19 7.64 -2.54
C ILE A 131 -18.48 7.37 -3.32
N LYS A 132 -19.28 6.38 -2.91
CA LYS A 132 -20.56 6.04 -3.55
C LYS A 132 -21.56 7.21 -3.48
N SER A 133 -21.47 8.05 -2.45
CA SER A 133 -22.29 9.27 -2.34
C SER A 133 -21.71 10.49 -3.07
N GLY A 134 -20.60 10.34 -3.82
CA GLY A 134 -19.91 11.43 -4.52
C GLY A 134 -19.09 12.37 -3.62
N ASN A 135 -18.98 12.09 -2.32
CA ASN A 135 -18.22 12.91 -1.37
C ASN A 135 -16.74 12.47 -1.34
N LEU A 136 -16.03 12.80 -2.41
CA LEU A 136 -14.64 12.44 -2.63
C LEU A 136 -13.69 13.11 -1.62
N ASP A 137 -13.92 14.39 -1.29
CA ASP A 137 -13.15 15.11 -0.26
C ASP A 137 -13.31 14.50 1.12
N GLY A 138 -14.54 14.14 1.49
CA GLY A 138 -14.83 13.45 2.75
C GLY A 138 -14.13 12.10 2.83
N ALA A 139 -14.13 11.33 1.74
CA ALA A 139 -13.43 10.05 1.67
C ALA A 139 -11.92 10.22 1.85
N TYR A 140 -11.33 11.21 1.18
CA TYR A 140 -9.91 11.55 1.31
C TYR A 140 -9.55 11.96 2.74
N LYS A 141 -10.29 12.91 3.33
CA LYS A 141 -10.04 13.38 4.69
C LYS A 141 -10.15 12.25 5.69
N LYS A 142 -11.19 11.41 5.57
CA LYS A 142 -11.37 10.23 6.42
C LYS A 142 -10.19 9.27 6.31
N TYR A 143 -9.71 9.01 5.09
CA TYR A 143 -8.59 8.11 4.87
C TYR A 143 -7.29 8.64 5.49
N LYS A 144 -7.01 9.93 5.30
CA LYS A 144 -5.86 10.62 5.87
C LYS A 144 -5.90 10.62 7.40
N ASP A 145 -6.99 11.11 7.99
CA ASP A 145 -7.14 11.25 9.44
C ASP A 145 -7.03 9.90 10.15
N TYR A 146 -7.60 8.84 9.56
CA TYR A 146 -7.51 7.50 10.11
C TYR A 146 -6.10 6.95 10.04
N THR A 147 -5.40 7.12 8.91
CA THR A 147 -3.99 6.70 8.77
C THR A 147 -3.11 7.38 9.82
N LEU A 148 -3.23 8.70 9.99
CA LEU A 148 -2.47 9.46 10.99
C LEU A 148 -2.78 9.01 12.42
N THR A 149 -4.05 8.71 12.71
CA THR A 149 -4.47 8.20 14.02
C THR A 149 -3.88 6.82 14.29
N LEU A 150 -3.88 5.95 13.27
CA LEU A 150 -3.36 4.60 13.35
C LEU A 150 -1.84 4.61 13.51
N GLU A 151 -1.15 5.48 12.77
CA GLU A 151 0.28 5.76 12.88
C GLU A 151 0.65 6.09 14.33
N LYS A 152 0.03 7.12 14.92
CA LYS A 152 0.27 7.50 16.33
C LYS A 152 -0.01 6.36 17.30
N LYS A 153 -1.12 5.64 17.12
CA LYS A 153 -1.52 4.57 18.03
C LYS A 153 -0.59 3.36 18.00
N ILE A 154 0.06 3.12 16.87
CA ILE A 154 0.84 1.90 16.63
C ILE A 154 2.34 2.15 16.71
N LEU A 155 2.82 3.28 16.20
CA LEU A 155 4.24 3.61 16.11
C LEU A 155 4.76 4.48 17.26
N ASP A 156 3.91 5.30 17.90
CA ASP A 156 4.32 6.13 19.06
C ASP A 156 4.08 5.41 20.41
N LYS A 157 4.14 4.06 20.40
CA LYS A 157 4.00 3.24 21.61
C LYS A 157 5.30 3.15 22.41
#